data_AF-A0A7I8EFG8-F1
#
_entry.id   AF-A0A7I8EFG8-F1
#
_cell.length_a   1.000
_cell.length_b   1.000
_cell.length_c   1.000
_cell.angle_alpha   90.00
_cell.angle_beta   90.00
_cell.angle_gamma   90.00
#
_symmetry.space_group_name_H-M   'P 1'
#
loop_
_entity.id
_entity.type
_entity.pdbx_description
1 polymer ?
#
loop_
_entity_poly.entity_id
_entity_poly.type
_entity_poly.pdbx_seq_one_letter_code
_entity_poly.pdbx_strand_id
1 'polypeptide(L)'
;MPISYTLRGKRQDQAIEREGTLTDEQLAEVDINQDSALINLAIRHLHAQGFLVDWEECTLDKGNDQPADTYIRHKKRWTHNSKVPNRK
;
A
#
# COMPACT_ATOMS: atom_id res chain seq x y z
N MET A 1 11.35 -10.73 5.44
CA MET A 1 11.57 -9.80 4.33
C MET A 1 10.65 -8.60 4.52
N PRO A 2 11.21 -7.39 4.67
CA PRO A 2 10.41 -6.19 4.81
C PRO A 2 9.67 -5.89 3.50
N ILE A 3 8.41 -5.48 3.60
CA ILE A 3 7.60 -5.02 2.46
C ILE A 3 7.47 -3.51 2.55
N SER A 4 7.98 -2.79 1.57
CA SER A 4 7.80 -1.34 1.49
C SER A 4 6.48 -1.02 0.79
N TYR A 5 5.82 0.04 1.24
CA TYR A 5 4.59 0.51 0.65
C TYR A 5 4.60 2.03 0.49
N THR A 6 3.98 2.50 -0.59
CA THR A 6 3.72 3.92 -0.83
C THR A 6 2.22 4.09 -1.05
N LEU A 7 1.56 4.75 -0.10
CA LEU A 7 0.15 5.08 -0.15
C LEU A 7 -0.03 6.53 -0.60
N ARG A 8 -0.90 6.71 -1.60
CA ARG A 8 -1.28 8.02 -2.14
C ARG A 8 -2.78 8.21 -1.98
N GLY A 9 -3.14 9.38 -1.50
CA GLY A 9 -4.53 9.72 -1.23
C GLY A 9 -4.73 11.23 -1.26
N LYS A 10 -5.92 11.65 -0.86
CA LYS A 10 -6.27 13.06 -0.76
C LYS A 10 -6.85 13.36 0.61
N ARG A 11 -6.48 14.52 1.16
CA ARG A 11 -7.06 15.06 2.40
C ARG A 11 -7.33 16.54 2.18
N GLN A 12 -8.58 16.96 2.32
CA GLN A 12 -8.98 18.37 2.17
C GLN A 12 -8.45 19.01 0.89
N ASP A 13 -8.60 18.31 -0.23
CA ASP A 13 -8.14 18.73 -1.58
C ASP A 13 -6.61 18.77 -1.78
N GLN A 14 -5.83 18.38 -0.77
CA GLN A 14 -4.39 18.21 -0.88
C GLN A 14 -4.03 16.75 -1.16
N ALA A 15 -3.23 16.51 -2.20
CA ALA A 15 -2.63 15.20 -2.45
C ALA A 15 -1.61 14.89 -1.33
N ILE A 16 -1.76 13.73 -0.71
CA ILE A 16 -0.86 13.23 0.33
C ILE A 16 -0.27 11.92 -0.13
N GLU A 17 1.05 11.83 -0.01
CA GLU A 17 1.82 10.60 -0.20
C GLU A 17 2.46 10.22 1.14
N ARG A 18 2.35 8.95 1.50
CA ARG A 18 2.99 8.37 2.68
C ARG A 18 3.63 7.05 2.33
N GLU A 19 4.88 6.95 2.70
CA GLU A 19 5.69 5.76 2.53
C GLU A 19 5.88 5.09 3.89
N GLY A 20 6.00 3.77 3.90
CA GLY A 20 6.31 3.01 5.09
C GLY A 20 6.83 1.63 4.76
N THR A 21 7.23 0.92 5.79
CA THR A 21 7.75 -0.44 5.68
C THR A 21 7.04 -1.32 6.68
N LEU A 22 6.50 -2.43 6.21
CA LEU A 22 5.94 -3.49 7.04
C LEU A 22 7.06 -4.44 7.44
N THR A 23 7.25 -4.61 8.75
CA THR A 23 8.23 -5.55 9.30
C THR A 23 7.66 -6.97 9.35
N ASP A 24 8.54 -7.96 9.43
CA ASP A 24 8.17 -9.38 9.50
C ASP A 24 7.19 -9.70 10.64
N GLU A 25 7.29 -8.98 11.76
CA GLU A 25 6.38 -9.11 12.90
C GLU A 25 4.96 -8.67 12.55
N GLN A 26 4.80 -7.59 11.79
CA GLN A 26 3.49 -7.11 11.34
C GLN A 26 2.91 -8.01 10.25
N LEU A 27 3.77 -8.64 9.46
CA LEU A 27 3.41 -9.59 8.42
C LEU A 27 3.07 -10.98 8.97
N ALA A 28 3.50 -11.32 10.20
CA ALA A 28 3.22 -12.61 10.81
C ALA A 28 1.72 -12.89 11.02
N GLU A 29 0.93 -11.84 11.23
CA GLU A 29 -0.53 -11.94 11.44
C GLU A 29 -1.34 -11.70 10.15
N VAL A 30 -0.67 -11.50 9.01
CA VAL A 30 -1.32 -11.15 7.73
C VAL A 30 -0.88 -12.09 6.63
N ASP A 31 -1.83 -12.48 5.77
CA ASP A 31 -1.50 -13.28 4.59
C ASP A 31 -0.73 -12.43 3.57
N ILE A 32 0.58 -12.65 3.51
CA ILE A 32 1.49 -11.99 2.56
C ILE A 32 1.20 -12.31 1.09
N ASN A 33 0.43 -13.37 0.83
CA ASN A 33 -0.03 -13.72 -0.52
C ASN A 33 -1.27 -12.89 -0.91
N GLN A 34 -1.90 -12.20 0.04
CA GLN A 34 -3.04 -11.33 -0.22
C GLN A 34 -2.61 -9.86 -0.19
N ASP A 35 -2.36 -9.28 -1.36
CA ASP A 35 -1.95 -7.88 -1.48
C ASP A 35 -2.95 -6.92 -0.84
N SER A 36 -4.25 -7.17 -0.98
CA SER A 36 -5.26 -6.37 -0.30
C SER A 36 -5.15 -6.39 1.22
N ALA A 37 -4.67 -7.50 1.80
CA ALA A 37 -4.47 -7.61 3.24
C ALA A 37 -3.26 -6.77 3.68
N LEU A 38 -2.17 -6.80 2.90
CA LEU A 38 -0.99 -5.93 3.10
C LEU A 38 -1.35 -4.45 3.02
N ILE A 39 -2.12 -4.04 2.02
CA ILE A 39 -2.57 -2.64 1.87
C ILE A 39 -3.43 -2.23 3.06
N ASN A 40 -4.36 -3.08 3.48
CA ASN A 40 -5.22 -2.80 4.63
C ASN A 40 -4.40 -2.68 5.93
N LEU A 41 -3.36 -3.50 6.11
CA LEU A 41 -2.45 -3.42 7.24
C LEU A 41 -1.70 -2.07 7.24
N ALA A 42 -1.12 -1.68 6.11
CA ALA A 42 -0.45 -0.40 5.94
C ALA A 42 -1.37 0.80 6.25
N ILE A 43 -2.62 0.76 5.77
CA ILE A 43 -3.62 1.79 6.06
C ILE A 43 -3.96 1.83 7.55
N ARG A 44 -4.15 0.67 8.20
CA ARG A 44 -4.41 0.60 9.64
C ARG A 44 -3.25 1.19 10.44
N HIS A 45 -2.02 0.92 10.05
CA HIS A 45 -0.83 1.47 10.68
C HIS A 45 -0.77 3.00 10.55
N LEU A 46 -0.99 3.54 9.35
CA LEU A 46 -1.07 4.99 9.13
C LEU A 46 -2.24 5.62 9.91
N HIS A 47 -3.37 4.95 9.97
CA HIS A 47 -4.53 5.40 10.73
C HIS A 47 -4.25 5.46 12.23
N ALA A 48 -3.54 4.46 12.78
CA ALA A 48 -3.10 4.45 14.18
C ALA A 48 -2.11 5.59 14.49
N GLN A 49 -1.34 6.05 13.50
CA GLN A 49 -0.49 7.24 13.60
C GLN A 49 -1.27 8.57 13.45
N GLY A 50 -2.58 8.52 13.24
CA GLY A 50 -3.45 9.70 13.08
C GLY A 50 -3.62 10.17 11.64
N PHE A 51 -3.13 9.42 10.64
CA PHE A 51 -3.34 9.74 9.24
C PHE A 51 -4.70 9.22 8.76
N LEU A 52 -5.73 10.04 8.97
CA LEU A 52 -7.06 9.91 8.39
C LEU A 52 -7.07 10.54 6.98
N VAL A 53 -6.65 9.75 5.99
CA VAL A 53 -6.60 10.16 4.57
C VAL A 53 -7.42 9.16 3.75
N ASP A 54 -8.15 9.66 2.76
CA ASP A 54 -8.77 8.80 1.77
C ASP A 54 -7.71 8.34 0.77
N TRP A 55 -7.17 7.15 1.04
CA TRP A 55 -6.19 6.50 0.17
C TRP A 55 -6.86 5.98 -1.10
N GLU A 56 -6.31 6.37 -2.25
CA GLU A 56 -6.80 6.06 -3.59
C GLU A 56 -5.84 5.15 -4.36
N GLU A 57 -4.54 5.21 -4.07
CA GLU A 57 -3.50 4.42 -4.73
C GLU A 57 -2.51 3.86 -3.68
N CYS A 58 -2.03 2.65 -3.90
CA CYS A 58 -1.04 1.99 -3.05
C CYS A 58 -0.06 1.23 -3.93
N THR A 59 1.22 1.51 -3.82
CA THR A 59 2.30 0.73 -4.42
C THR A 59 2.92 -0.16 -3.35
N LEU A 60 3.04 -1.46 -3.62
CA LEU A 60 3.70 -2.42 -2.76
C LEU A 60 5.00 -2.89 -3.41
N ASP A 61 6.10 -2.79 -2.69
CA ASP A 61 7.40 -3.32 -3.07
C ASP A 61 7.79 -4.45 -2.10
N LYS A 62 7.81 -5.67 -2.61
CA LYS A 62 8.14 -6.88 -1.83
C LYS A 62 9.64 -7.20 -1.83
N GLY A 63 10.47 -6.42 -2.52
CA GLY A 63 11.94 -6.57 -2.56
C GLY A 63 12.47 -7.87 -3.20
N ASN A 64 11.61 -8.76 -3.68
CA ASN A 64 11.98 -10.12 -4.09
C ASN A 64 12.29 -10.23 -5.60
N ASP A 65 13.00 -9.24 -6.15
CA ASP A 65 13.26 -9.05 -7.60
C ASP A 65 11.99 -8.87 -8.46
N GLN A 66 10.83 -8.77 -7.82
CA GLN A 66 9.57 -8.48 -8.48
C GLN A 66 9.39 -6.96 -8.61
N PRO A 67 8.83 -6.48 -9.74
CA PRO A 67 8.49 -5.07 -9.86
C PRO A 67 7.47 -4.70 -8.77
N ALA A 68 7.58 -3.48 -8.24
CA ALA A 68 6.59 -2.97 -7.32
C ALA A 68 5.20 -2.99 -7.98
N ASP A 69 4.22 -3.52 -7.26
CA ASP A 69 2.85 -3.65 -7.73
C ASP A 69 2.04 -2.43 -7.29
N THR A 70 1.46 -1.71 -8.24
CA THR A 70 0.55 -0.60 -7.95
C THR A 70 -0.88 -1.09 -7.91
N TYR A 71 -1.63 -0.65 -6.90
CA TYR A 71 -3.03 -0.93 -6.66
C TYR A 71 -3.79 0.38 -6.60
N ILE A 72 -4.97 0.40 -7.20
CA ILE A 72 -5.89 1.53 -7.13
C ILE A 72 -7.18 1.12 -6.43
N ARG A 73 -7.69 1.99 -5.57
CA ARG A 73 -8.93 1.78 -4.85
C ARG A 73 -10.09 2.27 -5.69
N HIS A 74 -10.84 1.33 -6.26
CA HIS A 74 -12.03 1.64 -7.05
C HIS A 74 -13.26 0.98 -6.40
N LYS A 75 -14.33 1.74 -6.17
CA LYS A 75 -15.58 1.26 -5.53
C LYS A 75 -15.32 0.49 -4.21
N LYS A 76 -14.44 1.01 -3.35
CA LYS A 76 -14.02 0.42 -2.07
C LYS A 76 -13.21 -0.88 -2.17
N ARG A 77 -12.83 -1.32 -3.38
CA ARG A 77 -11.99 -2.50 -3.59
C ARG A 77 -10.63 -2.09 -4.17
N TRP A 78 -9.56 -2.64 -3.60
CA TRP A 78 -8.23 -2.53 -4.17
C TRP A 78 -8.14 -3.42 -5.39
N THR A 79 -7.75 -2.83 -6.51
CA THR A 79 -7.58 -3.52 -7.79
C THR A 79 -6.15 -3.35 -8.24
N HIS A 80 -5.49 -4.43 -8.61
CA HIS A 80 -4.15 -4.38 -9.17
C HIS A 80 -4.18 -3.57 -10.46
N ASN A 81 -3.40 -2.49 -10.48
CA ASN A 81 -3.21 -1.64 -11.64
C ASN A 81 -2.01 -2.17 -12.43
N SER A 82 -2.22 -3.29 -13.13
CA SER A 82 -1.23 -3.91 -14.03
C SER A 82 -0.80 -3.04 -15.22
N LYS A 83 -1.36 -1.82 -15.36
CA LYS A 83 -1.03 -0.86 -16.42
C LYS A 83 0.13 0.08 -16.09
N VAL A 84 0.73 0.01 -14.90
CA VAL A 84 1.95 0.76 -14.61
C VAL A 84 3.14 -0.19 -14.72
N PRO A 85 3.70 -0.44 -15.93
CA PRO A 85 5.00 -1.06 -16.02
C PRO A 85 5.98 -0.07 -15.41
N ASN A 86 6.52 -0.42 -14.23
CA ASN A 86 7.61 0.32 -13.62
C ASN A 86 8.84 0.14 -14.54
N ARG A 87 8.93 0.95 -15.59
CA ARG A 87 10.07 0.97 -16.51
C ARG A 87 11.23 1.62 -15.75
N LYS A 88 12.14 0.76 -15.34
CA LYS A 88 13.49 1.05 -14.86
C LYS A 88 14.26 1.91 -15.86
#